data_AF-A0A928MGV3-F1
#
_entry.id   AF-A0A928MGV3-F1
#
_cell.length_a   1.000
_cell.length_b   1.000
_cell.length_c   1.000
_cell.angle_alpha   90.00
_cell.angle_beta   90.00
_cell.angle_gamma   90.00
#
_symmetry.space_group_name_H-M   'P 1'
#
loop_
_entity.id
_entity.type
_entity.pdbx_description
1 polymer ?
#
loop_
_entity_poly.entity_id
_entity_poly.type
_entity_poly.pdbx_seq_one_letter_code
_entity_poly.pdbx_strand_id
1 'polypeptide(L)'
;MEKPKKSFGLKRVLINLIVTLLFGLVYFYLTLPAINLHDKSFYAFFFLMSAVYCVSAFVTSGVYKIMQQGEFFRSVRDTCLIPFLLCVALVVLLILGSIASSVIFRAGSYTKLLEPQTGDFAQDVKEISFNRIPMLDAASAARLGDRKLGELSDMVSQFEVSDTYSQINYKDVPVRVAPLEYGDFFKWLNNRSRGLPAYIVIDMVTQNVEVVRLQEGMKYSDNELFFRNIYRYIRFKYPTYMFDHVNFEIDDDGVPYWICPKLEKTIGLFGGTDVNGAVLVNAVTGETQYYEQVPTWVDRLYSADLLIEQYDYHGMYQNGFWNSMFGQRGVTVTTDGYNYIALNDDIYVYTGITSVGGDESNIGFILVNQRTKDAHYYSCAGAEEFSAMNSAEGVVQHLNYISTFPLLLNVSSEPTYFMALKDNAGLVKMYAMVNVRQYNIVATGQTVMECEREYERLLTQNGITTTPARPDNEITGRVQDVRTAVLDGNSYYYFKLEGGDCWYVISASADQTAVIVSVGDRVSIYDADEEGQLRTAQSIEVK
;
A
#
# COMPACT_ATOMS: atom_id res chain seq x y z
N MET A 1 -25.66 24.04 -69.94
CA MET A 1 -25.18 24.69 -68.70
C MET A 1 -25.01 23.62 -67.63
N GLU A 2 -23.80 23.06 -67.53
CA GLU A 2 -23.44 22.18 -66.41
C GLU A 2 -23.32 23.01 -65.13
N LYS A 3 -24.03 22.61 -64.07
CA LYS A 3 -23.80 23.12 -62.72
C LYS A 3 -22.42 22.65 -62.25
N PRO A 4 -21.48 23.53 -61.86
CA PRO A 4 -20.22 23.07 -61.30
C PRO A 4 -20.48 22.37 -59.95
N LYS A 5 -20.01 21.13 -59.85
CA LYS A 5 -20.10 20.30 -58.64
C LYS A 5 -19.40 20.97 -57.45
N LYS A 6 -20.11 21.02 -56.31
CA LYS A 6 -19.64 21.44 -54.97
C LYS A 6 -18.49 20.55 -54.43
N SER A 7 -17.33 20.51 -55.06
CA SER A 7 -16.18 19.71 -54.57
C SER A 7 -15.28 20.44 -53.56
N PHE A 8 -15.50 21.75 -53.35
CA PHE A 8 -14.65 22.60 -52.49
C PHE A 8 -14.89 22.42 -50.98
N GLY A 9 -16.08 21.96 -50.56
CA GLY A 9 -16.41 21.78 -49.13
C GLY A 9 -15.77 20.52 -48.51
N LEU A 10 -15.76 19.41 -49.25
CA LEU A 10 -15.32 18.11 -48.74
C LEU A 10 -13.82 18.07 -48.42
N LYS A 11 -12.99 18.71 -49.27
CA LYS A 11 -11.53 18.79 -49.03
C LYS A 11 -11.19 19.55 -47.74
N ARG A 12 -11.94 20.61 -47.43
CA ARG A 12 -11.71 21.42 -46.21
C ARG A 12 -12.11 20.67 -44.95
N VAL A 13 -13.27 20.01 -44.97
CA VAL A 13 -13.72 19.14 -43.88
C VAL A 13 -12.70 18.03 -43.63
N LEU A 14 -12.17 17.41 -44.69
CA LEU A 14 -11.14 16.37 -44.56
C LEU A 14 -9.85 16.90 -43.91
N ILE A 15 -9.39 18.09 -44.31
CA ILE A 15 -8.20 18.72 -43.69
C ILE A 15 -8.44 18.99 -42.20
N ASN A 16 -9.60 19.54 -41.82
CA ASN A 16 -9.95 19.80 -40.42
C ASN A 16 -9.98 18.51 -39.60
N LEU A 17 -10.56 17.44 -40.16
CA LEU A 17 -10.60 16.12 -39.52
C LEU A 17 -9.20 15.55 -39.34
N ILE A 18 -8.31 15.68 -40.33
CA ILE A 18 -6.92 15.20 -40.21
C ILE A 18 -6.16 15.98 -39.15
N VAL A 19 -6.27 17.32 -39.12
CA VAL A 19 -5.60 18.14 -38.10
C VAL A 19 -6.11 17.80 -36.70
N THR A 20 -7.43 17.65 -36.56
CA THR A 20 -8.07 17.24 -35.31
C THR A 20 -7.61 15.84 -34.90
N LEU A 21 -7.55 14.88 -35.82
CA LEU A 21 -7.08 13.53 -35.55
C LEU A 21 -5.61 13.52 -35.11
N LEU A 22 -4.74 14.24 -35.80
CA LEU A 22 -3.31 14.33 -35.44
C LEU A 22 -3.13 14.94 -34.06
N PHE A 23 -3.82 16.04 -33.76
CA PHE A 23 -3.82 16.61 -32.42
C PHE A 23 -4.36 15.61 -31.39
N GLY A 24 -5.46 14.93 -31.72
CA GLY A 24 -6.10 13.95 -30.85
C GLY A 24 -5.20 12.78 -30.51
N LEU A 25 -4.46 12.26 -31.49
CA LEU A 25 -3.48 11.20 -31.30
C LEU A 25 -2.33 11.64 -30.38
N VAL A 26 -1.81 12.86 -30.57
CA VAL A 26 -0.76 13.41 -29.70
C VAL A 26 -1.29 13.62 -28.29
N TYR A 27 -2.47 14.23 -28.13
CA TYR A 27 -3.07 14.45 -26.82
C TYR A 27 -3.36 13.12 -26.11
N PHE A 28 -4.01 12.18 -26.79
CA PHE A 28 -4.31 10.85 -26.26
C PHE A 28 -3.04 10.13 -25.80
N TYR A 29 -1.96 10.22 -26.56
CA TYR A 29 -0.68 9.62 -26.20
C TYR A 29 -0.02 10.25 -24.96
N LEU A 30 -0.28 11.53 -24.69
CA LEU A 30 0.30 12.26 -23.56
C LEU A 30 -0.53 12.15 -22.28
N THR A 31 -1.86 12.24 -22.39
CA THR A 31 -2.77 12.31 -21.22
C THR A 31 -3.53 11.01 -20.94
N LEU A 32 -3.55 10.08 -21.90
CA LEU A 32 -4.13 8.74 -21.76
C LEU A 32 -5.56 8.71 -21.19
N PRO A 33 -6.51 9.54 -21.69
CA PRO A 33 -7.87 9.53 -21.20
C PRO A 33 -8.53 8.18 -21.55
N ALA A 34 -9.33 7.63 -20.63
CA ALA A 34 -10.13 6.45 -20.99
C ALA A 34 -11.22 6.86 -21.97
N ILE A 35 -11.45 6.06 -23.00
CA ILE A 35 -12.58 6.25 -23.92
C ILE A 35 -13.82 5.68 -23.23
N ASN A 36 -14.28 6.37 -22.19
CA ASN A 36 -15.34 5.93 -21.29
C ASN A 36 -16.16 7.13 -20.82
N LEU A 37 -17.50 7.02 -20.87
CA LEU A 37 -18.40 8.08 -20.41
C LEU A 37 -18.38 8.28 -18.88
N HIS A 38 -17.86 7.32 -18.12
CA HIS A 38 -17.69 7.46 -16.68
C HIS A 38 -16.37 8.17 -16.30
N ASP A 39 -15.45 8.33 -17.25
CA ASP A 39 -14.19 9.05 -17.04
C ASP A 39 -14.38 10.55 -17.34
N LYS A 40 -14.10 11.40 -16.36
CA LYS A 40 -14.17 12.87 -16.53
C LYS A 40 -13.14 13.39 -17.53
N SER A 41 -11.98 12.73 -17.63
CA SER A 41 -10.91 13.10 -18.57
C SER A 41 -11.34 12.93 -20.03
N PHE A 42 -12.24 11.99 -20.31
CA PHE A 42 -12.83 11.77 -21.62
C PHE A 42 -13.58 13.01 -22.14
N TYR A 43 -14.34 13.68 -21.27
CA TYR A 43 -15.08 14.89 -21.64
C TYR A 43 -14.15 16.05 -21.94
N ALA A 44 -13.10 16.22 -21.12
CA ALA A 44 -12.07 17.22 -21.37
C ALA A 44 -11.38 16.98 -22.72
N PHE A 45 -11.06 15.72 -23.03
CA PHE A 45 -10.52 15.33 -24.33
C PHE A 45 -11.49 15.66 -25.47
N PHE A 46 -12.78 15.31 -25.33
CA PHE A 46 -13.79 15.58 -26.36
C PHE A 46 -14.00 17.08 -26.60
N PHE A 47 -14.08 17.89 -25.53
CA PHE A 47 -14.24 19.34 -25.65
C PHE A 47 -13.03 19.99 -26.30
N LEU A 48 -11.83 19.56 -25.93
CA LEU A 48 -10.60 20.01 -26.56
C LEU A 48 -10.59 19.63 -28.05
N MET A 49 -11.04 18.43 -28.39
CA MET A 49 -11.12 18.00 -29.78
C MET A 49 -12.12 18.79 -30.60
N SER A 50 -13.28 19.08 -30.02
CA SER A 50 -14.29 19.94 -30.63
C SER A 50 -13.78 21.36 -30.83
N ALA A 51 -13.02 21.91 -29.87
CA ALA A 51 -12.41 23.22 -29.98
C ALA A 51 -11.35 23.27 -31.10
N VAL A 52 -10.46 22.28 -31.17
CA VAL A 52 -9.45 22.17 -32.24
C VAL A 52 -10.11 22.05 -33.61
N TYR A 53 -11.16 21.25 -33.73
CA TYR A 53 -11.94 21.16 -34.96
C TYR A 53 -12.52 22.52 -35.37
N CYS A 54 -13.18 23.23 -34.44
CA CYS A 54 -13.74 24.56 -34.69
C CYS A 54 -12.67 25.59 -35.10
N VAL A 55 -11.50 25.58 -34.45
CA VAL A 55 -10.38 26.47 -34.79
C VAL A 55 -9.81 26.12 -36.17
N SER A 56 -9.62 24.84 -36.49
CA SER A 56 -9.16 24.42 -37.81
C SER A 56 -10.14 24.80 -38.91
N ALA A 57 -11.45 24.63 -38.67
CA ALA A 57 -12.52 25.05 -39.56
C ALA A 57 -12.54 26.57 -39.77
N PHE A 58 -12.31 27.34 -38.71
CA PHE A 58 -12.16 28.78 -38.78
C PHE A 58 -11.00 29.19 -39.69
N VAL A 59 -9.82 28.59 -39.52
CA VAL A 59 -8.62 28.89 -40.32
C VAL A 59 -8.81 28.48 -41.78
N THR A 60 -9.32 27.27 -42.06
CA THR A 60 -9.49 26.74 -43.43
C THR A 60 -10.63 27.39 -44.20
N SER A 61 -11.62 27.99 -43.50
CA SER A 61 -12.67 28.80 -44.14
C SER A 61 -12.10 30.07 -44.80
N GLY A 62 -10.90 30.50 -44.41
CA GLY A 62 -10.21 31.64 -44.98
C GLY A 62 -10.77 32.95 -44.44
N VAL A 63 -10.28 33.36 -43.28
CA VAL A 63 -10.59 34.63 -42.57
C VAL A 63 -10.63 35.82 -43.54
N TYR A 64 -9.75 35.84 -44.53
CA TYR A 64 -9.59 36.93 -45.50
C TYR A 64 -10.65 37.00 -46.62
N LYS A 65 -11.27 35.88 -47.03
CA LYS A 65 -12.25 35.87 -48.14
C LYS A 65 -13.69 36.08 -47.69
N ILE A 66 -14.01 35.74 -46.43
CA ILE A 66 -15.38 35.74 -45.94
C ILE A 66 -15.73 37.05 -45.19
N MET A 67 -14.73 37.76 -44.63
CA MET A 67 -14.93 39.10 -44.05
C MET A 67 -15.47 40.13 -45.07
N GLN A 68 -15.24 39.96 -46.38
CA GLN A 68 -15.72 40.86 -47.43
C GLN A 68 -17.19 40.65 -47.85
N GLN A 69 -17.83 39.52 -47.50
CA GLN A 69 -19.15 39.14 -48.06
C GLN A 69 -20.27 38.95 -47.03
N GLY A 70 -20.05 39.15 -45.73
CA GLY A 70 -21.09 39.02 -44.71
C GLY A 70 -21.61 37.57 -44.48
N GLU A 71 -21.16 36.59 -45.27
CA GLU A 71 -21.51 35.17 -45.11
C GLU A 71 -20.68 34.43 -44.03
N PHE A 72 -19.86 35.17 -43.28
CA PHE A 72 -18.96 34.67 -42.24
C PHE A 72 -19.67 33.91 -41.14
N PHE A 73 -20.68 34.55 -40.55
CA PHE A 73 -21.45 33.94 -39.47
C PHE A 73 -22.21 32.70 -39.93
N ARG A 74 -22.63 32.64 -41.19
CA ARG A 74 -23.39 31.50 -41.74
C ARG A 74 -22.50 30.28 -41.93
N SER A 75 -21.32 30.44 -42.51
CA SER A 75 -20.38 29.33 -42.75
C SER A 75 -19.77 28.77 -41.45
N VAL A 76 -19.46 29.63 -40.47
CA VAL A 76 -18.93 29.20 -39.16
C VAL A 76 -20.02 28.50 -38.36
N ARG A 77 -21.25 29.06 -38.35
CA ARG A 77 -22.40 28.40 -37.71
C ARG A 77 -22.62 27.02 -38.30
N ASP A 78 -22.73 26.88 -39.62
CA ASP A 78 -23.11 25.60 -40.24
C ASP A 78 -22.01 24.52 -40.08
N THR A 79 -20.73 24.89 -39.93
CA THR A 79 -19.61 23.94 -39.72
C THR A 79 -19.38 23.59 -38.25
N CYS A 80 -19.59 24.53 -37.34
CA CYS A 80 -19.37 24.34 -35.90
C CYS A 80 -20.64 23.94 -35.14
N LEU A 81 -21.82 23.96 -35.78
CA LEU A 81 -23.09 23.61 -35.14
C LEU A 81 -23.10 22.18 -34.60
N ILE A 82 -22.61 21.20 -35.37
CA ILE A 82 -22.63 19.79 -34.94
C ILE A 82 -21.71 19.57 -33.73
N PRO A 83 -20.41 19.95 -33.74
CA PRO A 83 -19.57 19.88 -32.55
C PRO A 83 -20.16 20.65 -31.37
N PHE A 84 -20.72 21.84 -31.60
CA PHE A 84 -21.33 22.64 -30.54
C PHE A 84 -22.53 21.93 -29.90
N LEU A 85 -23.45 21.37 -30.68
CA LEU A 85 -24.60 20.62 -30.18
C LEU A 85 -24.16 19.36 -29.40
N LEU A 86 -23.12 18.66 -29.86
CA LEU A 86 -22.54 17.54 -29.14
C LEU A 86 -21.92 17.97 -27.81
N CYS A 87 -21.19 19.08 -27.79
CA CYS A 87 -20.65 19.65 -26.55
C CYS A 87 -21.77 20.01 -25.58
N VAL A 88 -22.83 20.68 -26.04
CA VAL A 88 -23.99 21.03 -25.20
C VAL A 88 -24.65 19.76 -24.65
N ALA A 89 -24.85 18.73 -25.48
CA ALA A 89 -25.42 17.46 -25.05
C ALA A 89 -24.55 16.78 -23.97
N LEU A 90 -23.22 16.78 -24.14
CA LEU A 90 -22.29 16.23 -23.13
C LEU A 90 -22.24 17.06 -21.85
N VAL A 91 -22.36 18.39 -21.94
CA VAL A 91 -22.47 19.25 -20.75
C VAL A 91 -23.76 18.93 -19.98
N VAL A 92 -24.88 18.78 -20.68
CA VAL A 92 -26.14 18.35 -20.05
C VAL A 92 -25.97 16.98 -19.39
N LEU A 93 -25.31 16.04 -20.07
CA LEU A 93 -25.03 14.71 -19.53
C LEU A 93 -24.10 14.76 -18.31
N LEU A 94 -23.08 15.63 -18.29
CA LEU A 94 -22.22 15.85 -17.12
C LEU A 94 -23.00 16.39 -15.92
N ILE A 95 -23.90 17.36 -16.14
CA ILE A 95 -24.74 17.94 -15.09
C ILE A 95 -25.70 16.88 -14.54
N LEU A 96 -26.45 16.22 -15.41
CA LEU A 96 -27.40 15.18 -15.01
C LEU A 96 -26.70 13.99 -14.35
N GLY A 97 -25.56 13.57 -14.88
CA GLY A 97 -24.73 12.51 -14.32
C GLY A 97 -24.19 12.88 -12.94
N SER A 98 -23.74 14.12 -12.74
CA SER A 98 -23.26 14.59 -11.43
C SER A 98 -24.38 14.65 -10.39
N ILE A 99 -25.57 15.13 -10.77
CA ILE A 99 -26.75 15.13 -9.90
C ILE A 99 -27.16 13.68 -9.57
N ALA A 100 -27.23 12.81 -10.58
CA ALA A 100 -27.60 11.41 -10.41
C ALA A 100 -26.61 10.62 -9.55
N SER A 101 -25.33 11.04 -9.51
CA SER A 101 -24.27 10.45 -8.69
C SER A 101 -24.12 11.15 -7.34
N SER A 102 -24.87 12.20 -7.04
CA SER A 102 -24.67 12.99 -5.83
C SER A 102 -25.03 12.21 -4.58
N VAL A 103 -24.16 12.27 -3.58
CA VAL A 103 -24.39 11.73 -2.23
C VAL A 103 -25.69 12.25 -1.62
N ILE A 104 -26.11 13.49 -1.93
CA ILE A 104 -27.34 14.09 -1.40
C ILE A 104 -28.56 13.18 -1.68
N PHE A 105 -28.61 12.58 -2.88
CA PHE A 105 -29.71 11.70 -3.28
C PHE A 105 -29.39 10.22 -3.06
N ARG A 106 -28.11 9.85 -3.00
CA ARG A 106 -27.65 8.45 -3.02
C ARG A 106 -26.81 8.02 -1.81
N ALA A 107 -26.89 8.74 -0.71
CA ALA A 107 -26.19 8.41 0.55
C ALA A 107 -26.23 6.91 0.88
N GLY A 108 -27.41 6.29 0.86
CA GLY A 108 -27.56 4.87 1.16
C GLY A 108 -26.96 3.91 0.12
N SER A 109 -26.67 4.35 -1.11
CA SER A 109 -25.88 3.55 -2.07
C SER A 109 -24.39 3.67 -1.78
N TYR A 110 -23.92 4.86 -1.39
CA TYR A 110 -22.54 5.10 -1.01
C TYR A 110 -22.15 4.33 0.25
N THR A 111 -23.05 4.25 1.23
CA THR A 111 -22.86 3.43 2.44
C THR A 111 -22.62 1.95 2.13
N LYS A 112 -23.17 1.44 1.03
CA LYS A 112 -23.07 0.02 0.64
C LYS A 112 -21.83 -0.31 -0.18
N LEU A 113 -20.95 0.66 -0.43
CA LEU A 113 -19.70 0.39 -1.14
C LEU A 113 -18.76 -0.46 -0.28
N LEU A 114 -18.81 -0.32 1.04
CA LEU A 114 -18.07 -1.14 1.99
C LEU A 114 -18.91 -1.29 3.25
N GLU A 115 -19.36 -2.51 3.55
CA GLU A 115 -20.16 -2.81 4.74
C GLU A 115 -19.31 -3.68 5.69
N PRO A 116 -18.58 -3.08 6.64
CA PRO A 116 -17.71 -3.83 7.53
C PRO A 116 -18.54 -4.70 8.50
N GLN A 117 -18.10 -5.93 8.67
CA GLN A 117 -18.65 -6.86 9.65
C GLN A 117 -18.06 -6.57 11.02
N THR A 118 -18.81 -6.76 12.11
CA THR A 118 -18.23 -6.65 13.45
C THR A 118 -17.43 -7.90 13.76
N GLY A 119 -16.13 -7.76 13.98
CA GLY A 119 -15.21 -8.84 14.34
C GLY A 119 -14.82 -8.84 15.81
N ASP A 120 -14.20 -9.93 16.26
CA ASP A 120 -13.53 -10.04 17.55
C ASP A 120 -12.02 -10.08 17.31
N PHE A 121 -11.32 -9.01 17.69
CA PHE A 121 -9.92 -8.81 17.35
C PHE A 121 -9.03 -9.98 17.81
N ALA A 122 -9.24 -10.47 19.04
CA ALA A 122 -8.39 -11.52 19.59
C ALA A 122 -8.63 -12.89 18.90
N GLN A 123 -9.79 -13.09 18.28
CA GLN A 123 -10.13 -14.30 17.53
C GLN A 123 -9.70 -14.20 16.06
N ASP A 124 -9.94 -13.05 15.44
CA ASP A 124 -9.76 -12.84 14.00
C ASP A 124 -8.31 -12.51 13.65
N VAL A 125 -7.60 -11.81 14.53
CA VAL A 125 -6.16 -11.50 14.40
C VAL A 125 -5.39 -12.40 15.36
N LYS A 126 -4.77 -13.45 14.82
CA LYS A 126 -3.95 -14.36 15.63
C LYS A 126 -2.77 -13.64 16.25
N GLU A 127 -2.36 -14.09 17.43
CA GLU A 127 -1.10 -13.65 18.03
C GLU A 127 0.06 -13.99 17.09
N ILE A 128 0.90 -12.98 16.84
CA ILE A 128 2.04 -13.09 15.94
C ILE A 128 3.29 -13.21 16.79
N SER A 129 4.11 -14.22 16.53
CA SER A 129 5.42 -14.35 17.17
C SER A 129 6.36 -13.22 16.72
N PHE A 130 7.24 -12.74 17.62
CA PHE A 130 8.18 -11.65 17.32
C PHE A 130 8.97 -11.82 16.01
N ASN A 131 9.28 -13.06 15.65
CA ASN A 131 10.01 -13.43 14.44
C ASN A 131 9.18 -13.34 13.14
N ARG A 132 7.97 -12.81 13.18
CA ARG A 132 7.15 -12.51 12.00
C ARG A 132 6.68 -11.05 11.95
N ILE A 133 7.08 -10.23 12.91
CA ILE A 133 6.68 -8.83 12.96
C ILE A 133 7.46 -8.06 11.87
N PRO A 134 6.75 -7.39 10.92
CA PRO A 134 7.41 -6.56 9.93
C PRO A 134 8.01 -5.32 10.60
N MET A 135 9.32 -5.17 10.54
CA MET A 135 10.08 -4.09 11.19
C MET A 135 10.33 -2.88 10.28
N LEU A 136 10.05 -3.02 8.98
CA LEU A 136 10.45 -2.07 7.94
C LEU A 136 9.24 -1.33 7.34
N ASP A 137 9.22 -0.02 7.51
CA ASP A 137 8.39 0.86 6.69
C ASP A 137 9.01 1.06 5.30
N ALA A 138 8.26 1.70 4.40
CA ALA A 138 8.67 1.92 3.02
C ALA A 138 10.01 2.66 2.90
N ALA A 139 10.21 3.70 3.72
CA ALA A 139 11.42 4.52 3.65
C ALA A 139 12.67 3.77 4.14
N SER A 140 12.55 2.93 5.18
CA SER A 140 13.68 2.09 5.62
C SER A 140 13.98 0.98 4.63
N ALA A 141 12.95 0.36 4.04
CA ALA A 141 13.12 -0.59 2.95
C ALA A 141 13.84 0.03 1.75
N ALA A 142 13.47 1.26 1.36
CA ALA A 142 14.12 1.98 0.27
C ALA A 142 15.64 2.13 0.46
N ARG A 143 16.05 2.55 1.65
CA ARG A 143 17.48 2.68 2.00
C ARG A 143 18.23 1.34 1.95
N LEU A 144 17.58 0.24 2.32
CA LEU A 144 18.18 -1.09 2.26
C LEU A 144 18.34 -1.55 0.80
N GLY A 145 17.32 -1.32 -0.03
CA GLY A 145 17.35 -1.56 -1.47
C GLY A 145 18.48 -0.80 -2.16
N ASP A 146 18.57 0.52 -1.92
CA ASP A 146 19.62 1.37 -2.49
C ASP A 146 21.02 0.93 -2.10
N ARG A 147 21.23 0.58 -0.83
CA ARG A 147 22.52 0.08 -0.34
C ARG A 147 22.90 -1.22 -1.04
N LYS A 148 21.95 -2.15 -1.16
CA LYS A 148 22.20 -3.45 -1.78
C LYS A 148 22.50 -3.32 -3.27
N LEU A 149 21.75 -2.48 -3.98
CA LEU A 149 22.04 -2.16 -5.37
C LEU A 149 23.43 -1.53 -5.49
N GLY A 150 23.79 -0.63 -4.57
CA GLY A 150 25.10 0.01 -4.39
C GLY A 150 26.31 -0.93 -4.33
N GLU A 151 26.12 -2.17 -3.89
CA GLU A 151 27.17 -3.20 -3.81
C GLU A 151 27.43 -3.88 -5.18
N LEU A 152 26.50 -3.76 -6.13
CA LEU A 152 26.53 -4.45 -7.42
C LEU A 152 27.21 -3.60 -8.51
N SER A 153 28.53 -3.74 -8.64
CA SER A 153 29.35 -2.96 -9.59
C SER A 153 28.85 -2.95 -11.05
N ASP A 154 28.13 -3.99 -11.48
CA ASP A 154 27.58 -4.10 -12.83
C ASP A 154 26.26 -3.34 -13.03
N MET A 155 25.59 -2.92 -11.95
CA MET A 155 24.24 -2.33 -11.97
C MET A 155 24.18 -0.88 -11.49
N VAL A 156 25.00 -0.50 -10.50
CA VAL A 156 24.96 0.83 -9.82
C VAL A 156 25.03 2.02 -10.77
N SER A 157 25.76 1.92 -11.87
CA SER A 157 25.90 3.05 -12.80
C SER A 157 24.75 3.15 -13.80
N GLN A 158 23.96 2.09 -13.97
CA GLN A 158 22.96 1.95 -15.04
C GLN A 158 21.52 2.03 -14.51
N PHE A 159 21.30 1.56 -13.28
CA PHE A 159 19.97 1.40 -12.71
C PHE A 159 19.87 2.02 -11.32
N GLU A 160 18.65 2.36 -10.94
CA GLU A 160 18.24 2.84 -9.63
C GLU A 160 17.11 1.93 -9.13
N VAL A 161 16.79 1.96 -7.83
CA VAL A 161 15.63 1.23 -7.31
C VAL A 161 14.41 2.15 -7.40
N SER A 162 13.26 1.61 -7.79
CA SER A 162 12.03 2.40 -7.79
C SER A 162 11.67 2.86 -6.38
N ASP A 163 11.07 4.04 -6.26
CA ASP A 163 10.46 4.52 -5.02
C ASP A 163 9.19 3.73 -4.66
N THR A 164 8.69 2.90 -5.58
CA THR A 164 7.50 2.06 -5.37
C THR A 164 7.88 0.73 -4.72
N TYR A 165 7.67 0.64 -3.40
CA TYR A 165 7.84 -0.59 -2.62
C TYR A 165 6.49 -1.20 -2.25
N SER A 166 5.97 -2.05 -3.13
CA SER A 166 4.73 -2.81 -2.87
C SER A 166 4.97 -3.81 -1.75
N GLN A 167 4.15 -3.78 -0.70
CA GLN A 167 4.11 -4.84 0.29
C GLN A 167 3.18 -5.95 -0.20
N ILE A 168 3.70 -7.18 -0.25
CA ILE A 168 3.01 -8.40 -0.67
C ILE A 168 3.32 -9.52 0.32
N ASN A 169 2.56 -10.60 0.26
CA ASN A 169 2.92 -11.84 0.90
C ASN A 169 3.56 -12.78 -0.12
N TYR A 170 4.80 -13.19 0.11
CA TYR A 170 5.51 -14.08 -0.78
C TYR A 170 6.02 -15.27 0.01
N LYS A 171 5.39 -16.43 -0.21
CA LYS A 171 5.71 -17.70 0.48
C LYS A 171 5.53 -17.60 2.00
N ASP A 172 4.37 -17.10 2.45
CA ASP A 172 4.01 -16.88 3.85
C ASP A 172 4.92 -15.88 4.61
N VAL A 173 5.71 -15.09 3.88
CA VAL A 173 6.57 -14.05 4.44
C VAL A 173 6.16 -12.68 3.90
N PRO A 174 5.91 -11.68 4.76
CA PRO A 174 5.68 -10.32 4.31
C PRO A 174 6.97 -9.75 3.71
N VAL A 175 6.92 -9.42 2.42
CA VAL A 175 8.04 -8.84 1.70
C VAL A 175 7.64 -7.53 1.04
N ARG A 176 8.62 -6.65 0.82
CA ARG A 176 8.49 -5.51 -0.08
C ARG A 176 9.20 -5.82 -1.39
N VAL A 177 8.49 -5.66 -2.50
CA VAL A 177 9.06 -5.81 -3.84
C VAL A 177 9.16 -4.45 -4.52
N ALA A 178 10.28 -4.23 -5.21
CA ALA A 178 10.52 -3.01 -5.97
C ALA A 178 11.18 -3.34 -7.31
N PRO A 179 10.64 -2.85 -8.43
CA PRO A 179 11.32 -2.96 -9.71
C PRO A 179 12.53 -2.01 -9.74
N LEU A 180 13.47 -2.28 -10.65
CA LEU A 180 14.52 -1.32 -10.96
C LEU A 180 14.02 -0.25 -11.94
N GLU A 181 14.72 0.88 -11.97
CA GLU A 181 14.51 1.97 -12.90
C GLU A 181 15.80 2.29 -13.66
N TYR A 182 15.67 2.86 -14.86
CA TYR A 182 16.81 3.41 -15.58
C TYR A 182 17.17 4.78 -14.97
N GLY A 183 18.43 4.99 -14.60
CA GLY A 183 18.80 6.24 -13.93
C GLY A 183 18.72 7.50 -14.81
N ASP A 184 18.64 7.38 -16.14
CA ASP A 184 18.39 8.49 -17.06
C ASP A 184 17.99 8.00 -18.47
N PHE A 185 17.67 8.96 -19.36
CA PHE A 185 17.31 8.69 -20.75
C PHE A 185 18.38 7.93 -21.56
N PHE A 186 19.67 8.24 -21.36
CA PHE A 186 20.75 7.58 -22.09
C PHE A 186 20.98 6.15 -21.57
N LYS A 187 20.87 5.95 -20.25
CA LYS A 187 20.86 4.62 -19.64
C LYS A 187 19.68 3.79 -20.15
N TRP A 188 18.48 4.37 -20.24
CA TRP A 188 17.34 3.73 -20.90
C TRP A 188 17.66 3.36 -22.36
N LEU A 189 18.20 4.30 -23.14
CA LEU A 189 18.48 4.07 -24.57
C LEU A 189 19.48 2.91 -24.78
N ASN A 190 20.49 2.79 -23.92
CA ASN A 190 21.50 1.74 -23.98
C ASN A 190 20.96 0.38 -23.52
N ASN A 191 20.00 0.36 -22.58
CA ASN A 191 19.54 -0.87 -21.94
C ASN A 191 18.16 -1.36 -22.41
N ARG A 192 17.33 -0.53 -23.06
CA ARG A 192 15.95 -0.86 -23.49
C ARG A 192 15.82 -2.15 -24.31
N SER A 193 16.86 -2.57 -25.03
CA SER A 193 16.84 -3.83 -25.78
C SER A 193 16.86 -5.03 -24.83
N ARG A 194 17.60 -4.94 -23.72
CA ARG A 194 17.70 -5.95 -22.64
C ARG A 194 16.67 -5.76 -21.53
N GLY A 195 16.11 -4.56 -21.35
CA GLY A 195 15.13 -4.30 -20.31
C GLY A 195 15.79 -4.12 -18.94
N LEU A 196 14.96 -4.01 -17.90
CA LEU A 196 15.39 -3.95 -16.51
C LEU A 196 15.80 -5.36 -16.05
N PRO A 197 17.06 -5.59 -15.65
CA PRO A 197 17.62 -6.93 -15.54
C PRO A 197 17.26 -7.67 -14.24
N ALA A 198 16.67 -6.97 -13.26
CA ALA A 198 16.34 -7.54 -11.96
C ALA A 198 15.23 -6.72 -11.29
N TYR A 199 14.74 -7.24 -10.18
CA TYR A 199 13.95 -6.53 -9.18
C TYR A 199 14.49 -6.85 -7.78
N ILE A 200 14.06 -6.11 -6.78
CA ILE A 200 14.48 -6.28 -5.38
C ILE A 200 13.35 -6.88 -4.57
N VAL A 201 13.69 -7.83 -3.71
CA VAL A 201 12.83 -8.39 -2.66
C VAL A 201 13.45 -8.09 -1.31
N ILE A 202 12.69 -7.47 -0.42
CA ILE A 202 13.12 -7.15 0.95
C ILE A 202 12.21 -7.90 1.90
N ASP A 203 12.81 -8.79 2.67
CA ASP A 203 12.13 -9.45 3.79
C ASP A 203 11.89 -8.40 4.89
N MET A 204 10.62 -8.17 5.24
CA MET A 204 10.25 -7.13 6.20
C MET A 204 10.59 -7.51 7.65
N VAL A 205 10.84 -8.79 7.91
CA VAL A 205 11.20 -9.34 9.21
C VAL A 205 12.73 -9.40 9.32
N THR A 206 13.39 -10.17 8.46
CA THR A 206 14.85 -10.39 8.58
C THR A 206 15.67 -9.22 8.07
N GLN A 207 15.04 -8.26 7.37
CA GLN A 207 15.68 -7.13 6.70
C GLN A 207 16.67 -7.56 5.60
N ASN A 208 16.62 -8.83 5.19
CA ASN A 208 17.45 -9.35 4.11
C ASN A 208 16.97 -8.76 2.78
N VAL A 209 17.93 -8.36 1.94
CA VAL A 209 17.68 -7.79 0.62
C VAL A 209 18.23 -8.72 -0.45
N GLU A 210 17.33 -9.24 -1.27
CA GLU A 210 17.65 -10.06 -2.43
C GLU A 210 17.49 -9.26 -3.72
N VAL A 211 18.47 -9.37 -4.62
CA VAL A 211 18.37 -8.82 -5.98
C VAL A 211 18.12 -9.99 -6.93
N VAL A 212 16.87 -10.17 -7.33
CA VAL A 212 16.44 -11.30 -8.17
C VAL A 212 16.70 -10.96 -9.63
N ARG A 213 17.72 -11.61 -10.21
CA ARG A 213 18.13 -11.39 -11.60
C ARG A 213 17.27 -12.19 -12.56
N LEU A 214 16.84 -11.54 -13.64
CA LEU A 214 16.01 -12.12 -14.68
C LEU A 214 16.89 -12.57 -15.86
N GLN A 215 16.56 -13.72 -16.45
CA GLN A 215 17.20 -14.18 -17.68
C GLN A 215 16.89 -13.23 -18.85
N GLU A 216 15.63 -12.79 -18.93
CA GLU A 216 15.17 -11.73 -19.82
C GLU A 216 14.67 -10.57 -18.96
N GLY A 217 15.25 -9.38 -19.16
CA GLY A 217 14.86 -8.21 -18.37
C GLY A 217 13.46 -7.70 -18.68
N MET A 218 12.82 -7.07 -17.69
CA MET A 218 11.49 -6.48 -17.81
C MET A 218 11.48 -5.42 -18.92
N LYS A 219 10.59 -5.57 -19.90
CA LYS A 219 10.45 -4.66 -21.04
C LYS A 219 9.32 -3.65 -20.86
N TYR A 220 8.45 -3.88 -19.88
CA TYR A 220 7.30 -3.06 -19.60
C TYR A 220 7.38 -2.61 -18.15
N SER A 221 7.41 -1.30 -17.92
CA SER A 221 7.43 -0.68 -16.60
C SER A 221 6.91 0.74 -16.66
N ASP A 222 6.69 1.36 -15.51
CA ASP A 222 6.40 2.78 -15.36
C ASP A 222 7.56 3.71 -15.75
N ASN A 223 8.80 3.24 -15.59
CA ASN A 223 10.03 3.96 -15.99
C ASN A 223 10.39 3.77 -17.49
N GLU A 224 9.75 2.85 -18.21
CA GLU A 224 9.93 2.72 -19.66
C GLU A 224 9.36 3.92 -20.44
N LEU A 225 9.95 4.19 -21.61
CA LEU A 225 9.51 5.26 -22.49
C LEU A 225 8.64 4.75 -23.64
N PHE A 226 7.85 5.66 -24.21
CA PHE A 226 6.97 5.39 -25.34
C PHE A 226 5.97 4.25 -25.08
N PHE A 227 5.76 3.34 -26.04
CA PHE A 227 4.74 2.29 -25.98
C PHE A 227 5.07 1.14 -25.02
N ARG A 228 6.26 1.14 -24.42
CA ARG A 228 6.65 0.19 -23.37
C ARG A 228 6.36 0.71 -21.96
N ASN A 229 6.10 2.00 -21.84
CA ASN A 229 5.56 2.57 -20.61
C ASN A 229 4.26 1.87 -20.24
N ILE A 230 4.16 1.29 -19.04
CA ILE A 230 3.05 0.41 -18.65
C ILE A 230 1.68 1.10 -18.80
N TYR A 231 1.56 2.36 -18.37
CA TYR A 231 0.33 3.14 -18.49
C TYR A 231 -0.08 3.36 -19.95
N ARG A 232 0.88 3.65 -20.83
CA ARG A 232 0.61 3.75 -22.28
C ARG A 232 0.25 2.38 -22.86
N TYR A 233 1.00 1.36 -22.51
CA TYR A 233 0.84 0.01 -23.04
C TYR A 233 -0.57 -0.52 -22.78
N ILE A 234 -1.05 -0.45 -21.53
CA ILE A 234 -2.39 -0.89 -21.17
C ILE A 234 -3.47 0.02 -21.76
N ARG A 235 -3.27 1.34 -21.81
CA ARG A 235 -4.24 2.28 -22.40
C ARG A 235 -4.48 1.98 -23.88
N PHE A 236 -3.44 1.64 -24.65
CA PHE A 236 -3.60 1.34 -26.08
C PHE A 236 -4.20 -0.05 -26.33
N LYS A 237 -4.02 -1.03 -25.43
CA LYS A 237 -4.67 -2.34 -25.52
C LYS A 237 -6.13 -2.32 -25.04
N TYR A 238 -6.40 -1.56 -23.98
CA TYR A 238 -7.70 -1.48 -23.32
C TYR A 238 -8.16 0.00 -23.25
N PRO A 239 -8.50 0.62 -24.40
CA PRO A 239 -8.77 2.04 -24.48
C PRO A 239 -9.99 2.50 -23.69
N THR A 240 -10.97 1.61 -23.47
CA THR A 240 -12.23 1.92 -22.79
C THR A 240 -12.20 1.68 -21.28
N TYR A 241 -11.17 1.01 -20.76
CA TYR A 241 -11.09 0.66 -19.34
C TYR A 241 -10.63 1.87 -18.54
N MET A 242 -11.22 2.12 -17.38
CA MET A 242 -10.63 3.03 -16.41
C MET A 242 -9.69 2.19 -15.54
N PHE A 243 -8.47 2.66 -15.33
CA PHE A 243 -7.50 1.97 -14.49
C PHE A 243 -7.21 2.81 -13.26
N ASP A 244 -6.99 2.15 -12.13
CA ASP A 244 -6.33 2.77 -10.98
C ASP A 244 -4.80 2.80 -11.19
N HIS A 245 -4.06 3.22 -10.17
CA HIS A 245 -2.61 3.02 -10.10
C HIS A 245 -2.24 1.55 -10.30
N VAL A 246 -1.17 1.31 -11.06
CA VAL A 246 -0.64 -0.04 -11.29
C VAL A 246 0.26 -0.45 -10.13
N ASN A 247 0.16 -1.70 -9.70
CA ASN A 247 1.01 -2.26 -8.64
C ASN A 247 2.02 -3.24 -9.25
N PHE A 248 3.29 -3.13 -8.84
CA PHE A 248 4.29 -4.14 -9.15
C PHE A 248 4.21 -5.26 -8.12
N GLU A 249 4.05 -6.50 -8.58
CA GLU A 249 4.00 -7.71 -7.75
C GLU A 249 4.77 -8.85 -8.44
N ILE A 250 5.06 -9.91 -7.69
CA ILE A 250 5.63 -11.15 -8.21
C ILE A 250 4.69 -12.30 -7.88
N ASP A 251 4.57 -13.28 -8.77
CA ASP A 251 3.85 -14.50 -8.46
C ASP A 251 4.69 -15.45 -7.58
N ASP A 252 4.12 -16.60 -7.20
CA ASP A 252 4.76 -17.61 -6.36
C ASP A 252 6.07 -18.17 -6.94
N ASP A 253 6.22 -18.13 -8.27
CA ASP A 253 7.41 -18.56 -9.02
C ASP A 253 8.45 -17.44 -9.17
N GLY A 254 8.14 -16.22 -8.70
CA GLY A 254 9.00 -15.04 -8.81
C GLY A 254 8.94 -14.36 -10.18
N VAL A 255 7.90 -14.61 -10.98
CA VAL A 255 7.69 -13.93 -12.25
C VAL A 255 7.08 -12.55 -11.98
N PRO A 256 7.67 -11.46 -12.51
CA PRO A 256 7.19 -10.11 -12.23
C PRO A 256 5.97 -9.74 -13.09
N TYR A 257 4.96 -9.16 -12.44
CA TYR A 257 3.73 -8.67 -13.05
C TYR A 257 3.41 -7.22 -12.65
N TRP A 258 2.74 -6.52 -13.56
CA TRP A 258 1.99 -5.31 -13.25
C TRP A 258 0.52 -5.65 -13.10
N ILE A 259 -0.01 -5.44 -11.90
CA ILE A 259 -1.44 -5.55 -11.59
C ILE A 259 -2.08 -4.22 -11.94
N CYS A 260 -3.01 -4.21 -12.88
CA CYS A 260 -3.69 -3.00 -13.35
C CYS A 260 -5.19 -3.09 -13.00
N PRO A 261 -5.62 -2.62 -11.80
CA PRO A 261 -7.01 -2.69 -11.37
C PRO A 261 -7.92 -1.91 -12.32
N LYS A 262 -8.99 -2.54 -12.80
CA LYS A 262 -10.00 -1.90 -13.65
C LYS A 262 -11.05 -1.27 -12.75
N LEU A 263 -11.25 0.04 -12.87
CA LEU A 263 -12.24 0.79 -12.14
C LEU A 263 -13.59 0.86 -12.87
N GLU A 264 -14.66 0.88 -12.10
CA GLU A 264 -16.02 1.17 -12.55
C GLU A 264 -16.72 2.19 -11.63
N LYS A 265 -17.81 2.79 -12.13
CA LYS A 265 -18.68 3.69 -11.35
C LYS A 265 -20.00 2.98 -11.13
N THR A 266 -20.26 2.56 -9.89
CA THR A 266 -21.44 1.77 -9.51
C THR A 266 -22.64 2.65 -9.15
N ILE A 267 -22.43 3.95 -8.93
CA ILE A 267 -23.46 4.88 -8.48
C ILE A 267 -23.61 6.04 -9.47
N GLY A 268 -24.69 6.00 -10.26
CA GLY A 268 -24.95 7.03 -11.27
C GLY A 268 -23.98 6.94 -12.43
N LEU A 269 -23.43 8.08 -12.86
CA LEU A 269 -22.47 8.17 -13.98
C LEU A 269 -21.01 8.34 -13.49
N PHE A 270 -20.82 8.91 -12.30
CA PHE A 270 -19.49 9.31 -11.80
C PHE A 270 -19.21 8.86 -10.36
N GLY A 271 -20.20 8.34 -9.66
CA GLY A 271 -20.11 7.98 -8.24
C GLY A 271 -19.83 6.50 -8.01
N GLY A 272 -19.50 6.16 -6.76
CA GLY A 272 -19.24 4.78 -6.35
C GLY A 272 -18.11 4.14 -7.12
N THR A 273 -16.92 4.74 -7.07
CA THR A 273 -15.73 4.09 -7.63
C THR A 273 -15.55 2.72 -6.99
N ASP A 274 -15.36 1.69 -7.79
CA ASP A 274 -15.04 0.35 -7.29
C ASP A 274 -14.17 -0.40 -8.30
N VAL A 275 -13.51 -1.47 -7.85
CA VAL A 275 -12.69 -2.33 -8.71
C VAL A 275 -13.57 -3.45 -9.32
N ASN A 276 -13.43 -3.66 -10.62
CA ASN A 276 -14.04 -4.73 -11.40
C ASN A 276 -12.93 -5.52 -12.10
N GLY A 277 -12.26 -6.39 -11.35
CA GLY A 277 -11.13 -7.18 -11.83
C GLY A 277 -9.87 -6.37 -12.14
N ALA A 278 -8.89 -7.03 -12.75
CA ALA A 278 -7.63 -6.42 -13.15
C ALA A 278 -7.11 -6.98 -14.47
N VAL A 279 -6.32 -6.17 -15.17
CA VAL A 279 -5.44 -6.66 -16.23
C VAL A 279 -4.09 -6.97 -15.61
N LEU A 280 -3.65 -8.22 -15.69
CA LEU A 280 -2.31 -8.63 -15.34
C LEU A 280 -1.42 -8.50 -16.58
N VAL A 281 -0.28 -7.85 -16.43
CA VAL A 281 0.72 -7.69 -17.49
C VAL A 281 2.03 -8.33 -17.05
N ASN A 282 2.49 -9.36 -17.74
CA ASN A 282 3.81 -9.91 -17.50
C ASN A 282 4.88 -8.85 -17.84
N ALA A 283 5.69 -8.45 -16.87
CA ALA A 283 6.61 -7.32 -17.03
C ALA A 283 7.74 -7.62 -18.04
N VAL A 284 8.06 -8.90 -18.27
CA VAL A 284 9.08 -9.36 -19.22
C VAL A 284 8.52 -9.46 -20.63
N THR A 285 7.44 -10.23 -20.82
CA THR A 285 6.92 -10.55 -22.16
C THR A 285 5.92 -9.53 -22.68
N GLY A 286 5.25 -8.78 -21.79
CA GLY A 286 4.13 -7.90 -22.12
C GLY A 286 2.84 -8.64 -22.45
N GLU A 287 2.78 -9.95 -22.21
CA GLU A 287 1.53 -10.68 -22.27
C GLU A 287 0.54 -10.08 -21.27
N THR A 288 -0.70 -9.92 -21.72
CA THR A 288 -1.75 -9.25 -20.96
C THR A 288 -2.96 -10.16 -20.87
N GLN A 289 -3.52 -10.34 -19.69
CA GLN A 289 -4.77 -11.06 -19.50
C GLN A 289 -5.67 -10.32 -18.52
N TYR A 290 -6.94 -10.18 -18.87
CA TYR A 290 -7.96 -9.65 -17.97
C TYR A 290 -8.54 -10.76 -17.10
N TYR A 291 -8.66 -10.49 -15.81
CA TYR A 291 -9.24 -11.36 -14.81
C TYR A 291 -10.36 -10.61 -14.09
N GLU A 292 -11.57 -11.15 -14.13
CA GLU A 292 -12.66 -10.66 -13.27
C GLU A 292 -12.41 -11.03 -11.81
N GLN A 293 -11.91 -12.24 -11.58
CA GLN A 293 -11.36 -12.70 -10.30
C GLN A 293 -9.87 -12.95 -10.49
N VAL A 294 -9.06 -12.15 -9.79
CA VAL A 294 -7.60 -12.26 -9.87
C VAL A 294 -7.10 -13.54 -9.18
N PRO A 295 -5.93 -14.05 -9.56
CA PRO A 295 -5.27 -15.14 -8.83
C PRO A 295 -5.05 -14.83 -7.35
N THR A 296 -4.91 -15.86 -6.53
CA THR A 296 -4.77 -15.71 -5.06
C THR A 296 -3.46 -15.05 -4.65
N TRP A 297 -2.40 -15.17 -5.45
CA TRP A 297 -1.11 -14.52 -5.19
C TRP A 297 -1.14 -12.99 -5.40
N VAL A 298 -2.22 -12.42 -5.96
CA VAL A 298 -2.34 -10.98 -6.20
C VAL A 298 -2.81 -10.27 -4.94
N ASP A 299 -1.92 -9.59 -4.24
CA ASP A 299 -2.26 -8.97 -2.95
C ASP A 299 -2.97 -7.63 -3.10
N ARG A 300 -2.53 -6.76 -4.04
CA ARG A 300 -2.94 -5.36 -4.09
C ARG A 300 -3.87 -5.09 -5.27
N LEU A 301 -5.09 -5.59 -5.19
CA LEU A 301 -6.15 -5.27 -6.16
C LEU A 301 -6.84 -3.92 -5.85
N TYR A 302 -7.14 -3.66 -4.59
CA TYR A 302 -7.77 -2.44 -4.09
C TYR A 302 -6.73 -1.54 -3.43
N SER A 303 -6.65 -0.28 -3.88
CA SER A 303 -5.81 0.74 -3.23
C SER A 303 -6.35 1.09 -1.84
N ALA A 304 -5.45 1.39 -0.90
CA ALA A 304 -5.83 1.77 0.46
C ALA A 304 -6.72 3.02 0.47
N ASP A 305 -6.39 4.02 -0.35
CA ASP A 305 -7.16 5.25 -0.50
C ASP A 305 -8.61 4.98 -0.95
N LEU A 306 -8.82 4.02 -1.86
CA LEU A 306 -10.16 3.63 -2.29
C LEU A 306 -10.95 2.96 -1.16
N LEU A 307 -10.31 2.04 -0.41
CA LEU A 307 -10.95 1.35 0.70
C LEU A 307 -11.33 2.32 1.84
N ILE A 308 -10.44 3.26 2.14
CA ILE A 308 -10.67 4.34 3.12
C ILE A 308 -11.83 5.24 2.66
N GLU A 309 -11.82 5.71 1.41
CA GLU A 309 -12.90 6.53 0.86
C GLU A 309 -14.26 5.82 0.98
N GLN A 310 -14.29 4.52 0.67
CA GLN A 310 -15.50 3.71 0.76
C GLN A 310 -15.96 3.48 2.19
N TYR A 311 -15.04 3.28 3.15
CA TYR A 311 -15.39 3.24 4.56
C TYR A 311 -15.93 4.60 5.05
N ASP A 312 -15.29 5.71 4.69
CA ASP A 312 -15.76 7.04 5.09
C ASP A 312 -17.15 7.32 4.55
N TYR A 313 -17.47 6.87 3.33
CA TYR A 313 -18.84 6.88 2.83
C TYR A 313 -19.81 6.06 3.70
N HIS A 314 -19.39 4.90 4.20
CA HIS A 314 -20.17 4.11 5.14
C HIS A 314 -20.36 4.85 6.47
N GLY A 315 -19.27 5.25 7.13
CA GLY A 315 -19.30 5.90 8.44
C GLY A 315 -19.99 7.26 8.44
N MET A 316 -19.80 8.08 7.41
CA MET A 316 -20.42 9.39 7.31
C MET A 316 -21.92 9.31 7.02
N TYR A 317 -22.33 8.39 6.13
CA TYR A 317 -23.66 8.39 5.55
C TYR A 317 -24.58 7.27 6.02
N GLN A 318 -24.17 6.43 6.98
CA GLN A 318 -25.02 5.37 7.56
C GLN A 318 -26.39 5.85 8.05
N ASN A 319 -26.46 7.08 8.56
CA ASN A 319 -27.71 7.72 9.02
C ASN A 319 -28.26 8.77 8.03
N GLY A 320 -27.79 8.75 6.78
CA GLY A 320 -28.17 9.66 5.70
C GLY A 320 -27.38 10.98 5.66
N PHE A 321 -27.40 11.62 4.49
CA PHE A 321 -26.65 12.85 4.20
C PHE A 321 -26.96 14.02 5.15
N TRP A 322 -28.24 14.24 5.47
CA TRP A 322 -28.60 15.36 6.35
C TRP A 322 -28.12 15.15 7.80
N ASN A 323 -28.04 13.89 8.25
CA ASN A 323 -27.43 13.59 9.54
C ASN A 323 -25.93 13.91 9.49
N SER A 324 -25.21 13.50 8.44
CA SER A 324 -23.76 13.75 8.32
C SER A 324 -23.41 15.24 8.39
N MET A 325 -24.26 16.09 7.81
CA MET A 325 -24.02 17.54 7.73
C MET A 325 -24.43 18.33 8.98
N PHE A 326 -25.55 17.96 9.61
CA PHE A 326 -26.14 18.78 10.68
C PHE A 326 -26.33 18.06 12.00
N GLY A 327 -26.68 16.77 11.96
CA GLY A 327 -26.97 15.99 13.17
C GLY A 327 -25.72 15.42 13.82
N GLN A 328 -24.74 15.02 13.00
CA GLN A 328 -23.49 14.36 13.34
C GLN A 328 -23.65 13.18 14.33
N ARG A 329 -24.83 12.55 14.38
CA ARG A 329 -25.09 11.43 15.29
C ARG A 329 -24.55 10.14 14.70
N GLY A 330 -23.61 9.52 15.41
CA GLY A 330 -22.97 8.27 14.98
C GLY A 330 -22.28 8.42 13.64
N VAL A 331 -21.67 9.58 13.36
CA VAL A 331 -20.90 9.80 12.13
C VAL A 331 -19.45 9.45 12.44
N THR A 332 -18.92 8.50 11.70
CA THR A 332 -17.55 8.01 11.87
C THR A 332 -16.74 8.24 10.60
N VAL A 333 -15.44 8.39 10.78
CA VAL A 333 -14.44 8.54 9.70
C VAL A 333 -13.17 7.79 10.11
N THR A 334 -12.33 7.43 9.16
CA THR A 334 -11.00 6.89 9.46
C THR A 334 -10.11 7.95 10.12
N THR A 335 -9.07 7.52 10.83
CA THR A 335 -7.98 8.39 11.26
C THR A 335 -7.13 8.83 10.08
N ASP A 336 -6.26 9.81 10.34
CA ASP A 336 -5.26 10.23 9.37
C ASP A 336 -4.18 9.13 9.26
N GLY A 337 -4.08 8.49 8.09
CA GLY A 337 -3.07 7.47 7.81
C GLY A 337 -3.56 6.03 7.97
N TYR A 338 -2.72 5.11 7.54
CA TYR A 338 -2.99 3.68 7.52
C TYR A 338 -1.70 2.87 7.47
N ASN A 339 -1.80 1.58 7.76
CA ASN A 339 -0.71 0.63 7.57
C ASN A 339 -1.21 -0.69 6.97
N TYR A 340 -0.31 -1.63 6.75
CA TYR A 340 -0.61 -2.93 6.15
C TYR A 340 -0.27 -4.08 7.10
N ILE A 341 -1.17 -5.05 7.20
CA ILE A 341 -0.99 -6.27 7.99
C ILE A 341 -1.13 -7.46 7.05
N ALA A 342 -0.19 -8.39 7.11
CA ALA A 342 -0.31 -9.67 6.41
C ALA A 342 -1.10 -10.64 7.30
N LEU A 343 -2.25 -11.13 6.82
CA LEU A 343 -3.11 -12.08 7.53
C LEU A 343 -3.59 -13.15 6.55
N ASN A 344 -3.44 -14.42 6.91
CA ASN A 344 -3.92 -15.57 6.13
C ASN A 344 -3.51 -15.52 4.64
N ASP A 345 -2.24 -15.22 4.38
CA ASP A 345 -1.68 -15.10 3.03
C ASP A 345 -2.14 -13.88 2.21
N ASP A 346 -2.90 -12.95 2.80
CA ASP A 346 -3.35 -11.73 2.13
C ASP A 346 -2.87 -10.47 2.87
N ILE A 347 -2.80 -9.34 2.16
CA ILE A 347 -2.57 -8.02 2.73
C ILE A 347 -3.88 -7.32 3.09
N TYR A 348 -3.96 -6.82 4.33
CA TYR A 348 -5.06 -6.03 4.85
C TYR A 348 -4.61 -4.58 5.11
N VAL A 349 -5.46 -3.63 4.76
CA VAL A 349 -5.32 -2.23 5.19
C VAL A 349 -5.85 -2.10 6.61
N TYR A 350 -5.04 -1.51 7.47
CA TYR A 350 -5.36 -1.12 8.83
C TYR A 350 -5.47 0.40 8.95
N THR A 351 -6.57 0.88 9.55
CA THR A 351 -6.71 2.28 9.97
C THR A 351 -7.68 2.40 11.14
N GLY A 352 -7.43 3.36 12.02
CA GLY A 352 -8.27 3.72 13.15
C GLY A 352 -9.57 4.37 12.71
N ILE A 353 -10.58 4.33 13.57
CA ILE A 353 -11.86 4.97 13.36
C ILE A 353 -12.14 5.95 14.50
N THR A 354 -12.53 7.17 14.14
CA THR A 354 -12.94 8.22 15.07
C THR A 354 -14.36 8.72 14.78
N SER A 355 -14.91 9.48 15.72
CA SER A 355 -16.18 10.18 15.52
C SER A 355 -15.94 11.61 15.01
N VAL A 356 -16.85 12.09 14.15
CA VAL A 356 -16.82 13.48 13.67
C VAL A 356 -17.27 14.39 14.82
N GLY A 357 -16.33 14.86 15.64
CA GLY A 357 -16.67 15.60 16.87
C GLY A 357 -15.50 16.10 17.74
N GLY A 358 -14.27 15.60 17.54
CA GLY A 358 -13.07 16.26 18.06
C GLY A 358 -12.42 15.67 19.31
N ASP A 359 -12.63 14.39 19.62
CA ASP A 359 -11.80 13.69 20.60
C ASP A 359 -10.69 12.93 19.84
N GLU A 360 -9.42 13.13 20.22
CA GLU A 360 -8.23 12.39 19.75
C GLU A 360 -8.26 10.92 20.25
N SER A 361 -9.39 10.25 20.07
CA SER A 361 -9.64 8.92 20.62
C SER A 361 -10.26 8.04 19.55
N ASN A 362 -9.62 6.90 19.33
CA ASN A 362 -10.19 5.84 18.50
C ASN A 362 -11.37 5.22 19.25
N ILE A 363 -12.45 4.97 18.52
CA ILE A 363 -13.59 4.16 18.98
C ILE A 363 -13.48 2.70 18.51
N GLY A 364 -12.57 2.46 17.58
CA GLY A 364 -12.25 1.17 16.98
C GLY A 364 -11.30 1.35 15.81
N PHE A 365 -11.15 0.30 15.01
CA PHE A 365 -10.35 0.28 13.80
C PHE A 365 -10.98 -0.69 12.79
N ILE A 366 -10.56 -0.58 11.52
CA ILE A 366 -10.95 -1.49 10.46
C ILE A 366 -9.76 -2.25 9.91
N LEU A 367 -10.02 -3.50 9.51
CA LEU A 367 -9.14 -4.29 8.65
C LEU A 367 -9.87 -4.61 7.36
N VAL A 368 -9.28 -4.26 6.22
CA VAL A 368 -9.90 -4.47 4.90
C VAL A 368 -8.92 -5.17 3.96
N ASN A 369 -9.29 -6.34 3.47
CA ASN A 369 -8.47 -7.15 2.57
C ASN A 369 -8.28 -6.44 1.21
N GLN A 370 -7.02 -6.29 0.77
CA GLN A 370 -6.68 -5.59 -0.47
C GLN A 370 -6.96 -6.39 -1.75
N ARG A 371 -7.25 -7.69 -1.66
CA ARG A 371 -7.63 -8.53 -2.80
C ARG A 371 -9.14 -8.75 -2.88
N THR A 372 -9.78 -9.05 -1.74
CA THR A 372 -11.18 -9.50 -1.70
C THR A 372 -12.16 -8.43 -1.25
N LYS A 373 -11.66 -7.32 -0.67
CA LYS A 373 -12.47 -6.26 -0.04
C LYS A 373 -13.25 -6.72 1.20
N ASP A 374 -12.93 -7.90 1.76
CA ASP A 374 -13.51 -8.34 3.02
C ASP A 374 -13.10 -7.40 4.17
N ALA A 375 -14.08 -6.86 4.88
CA ALA A 375 -13.91 -5.75 5.81
C ALA A 375 -14.46 -6.09 7.19
N HIS A 376 -13.65 -5.87 8.21
CA HIS A 376 -14.00 -6.11 9.61
C HIS A 376 -13.76 -4.86 10.44
N TYR A 377 -14.73 -4.49 11.26
CA TYR A 377 -14.66 -3.43 12.25
C TYR A 377 -14.51 -4.04 13.64
N TYR A 378 -13.54 -3.53 14.39
CA TYR A 378 -13.25 -3.97 15.75
C TYR A 378 -13.44 -2.80 16.69
N SER A 379 -14.37 -2.94 17.65
CA SER A 379 -14.57 -1.91 18.66
C SER A 379 -13.46 -1.96 19.69
N CYS A 380 -12.70 -0.87 19.77
CA CYS A 380 -11.64 -0.70 20.74
C CYS A 380 -11.49 0.78 21.03
N ALA A 381 -12.06 1.22 22.16
CA ALA A 381 -11.85 2.57 22.65
C ALA A 381 -10.41 2.72 23.14
N GLY A 382 -9.71 3.75 22.67
CA GLY A 382 -8.28 3.92 22.95
C GLY A 382 -7.65 5.13 22.28
N ALA A 383 -6.33 5.15 22.28
CA ALA A 383 -5.58 6.18 21.56
C ALA A 383 -5.64 5.98 20.05
N GLU A 384 -5.70 7.09 19.33
CA GLU A 384 -5.41 7.12 17.90
C GLU A 384 -3.89 6.96 17.64
N GLU A 385 -3.55 6.63 16.40
CA GLU A 385 -2.21 6.23 15.99
C GLU A 385 -1.13 7.27 16.30
N PHE A 386 -1.38 8.56 16.04
CA PHE A 386 -0.42 9.63 16.34
C PHE A 386 -0.25 9.86 17.84
N SER A 387 -1.30 9.68 18.64
CA SER A 387 -1.24 9.73 20.10
C SER A 387 -0.37 8.60 20.63
N ALA A 388 -0.46 7.40 20.05
CA ALA A 388 0.43 6.30 20.37
C ALA A 388 1.88 6.58 19.97
N MET A 389 2.10 7.17 18.78
CA MET A 389 3.44 7.62 18.33
C MET A 389 4.04 8.64 19.30
N ASN A 390 3.28 9.67 19.66
CA ASN A 390 3.70 10.70 20.62
C ASN A 390 4.01 10.10 21.99
N SER A 391 3.25 9.08 22.43
CA SER A 391 3.50 8.38 23.68
C SER A 391 4.84 7.61 23.64
N ALA A 392 5.10 6.90 22.55
CA ALA A 392 6.37 6.21 22.32
C ALA A 392 7.56 7.18 22.25
N GLU A 393 7.44 8.25 21.47
CA GLU A 393 8.47 9.29 21.37
C GLU A 393 8.72 9.99 22.71
N GLY A 394 7.67 10.16 23.52
CA GLY A 394 7.76 10.76 24.85
C GLY A 394 8.67 9.98 25.81
N VAL A 395 8.68 8.65 25.75
CA VAL A 395 9.57 7.78 26.55
C VAL A 395 11.04 8.00 26.17
N VAL A 396 11.31 8.20 24.89
CA VAL A 396 12.67 8.34 24.33
C VAL A 396 13.01 9.77 23.90
N GLN A 397 12.29 10.77 24.40
CA GLN A 397 12.40 12.17 23.93
C GLN A 397 13.83 12.72 23.95
N HIS A 398 14.65 12.26 24.89
CA HIS A 398 16.05 12.66 25.04
C HIS A 398 16.95 12.19 23.89
N LEU A 399 16.53 11.15 23.15
CA LEU A 399 17.23 10.63 21.97
C LEU A 399 16.82 11.35 20.67
N ASN A 400 15.71 12.11 20.69
CA ASN A 400 15.08 12.72 19.52
C ASN A 400 14.81 11.69 18.41
N TYR A 401 14.28 10.52 18.78
CA TYR A 401 13.84 9.53 17.81
C TYR A 401 12.44 9.85 17.31
N ILE A 402 12.17 9.48 16.06
CA ILE A 402 10.89 9.67 15.37
C ILE A 402 10.28 8.30 15.13
N SER A 403 9.00 8.15 15.44
CA SER A 403 8.25 6.92 15.25
C SER A 403 7.82 6.72 13.81
N THR A 404 7.79 5.46 13.35
CA THR A 404 7.00 5.09 12.17
C THR A 404 5.50 5.13 12.51
N PHE A 405 4.66 5.20 11.48
CA PHE A 405 3.23 4.93 11.65
C PHE A 405 3.05 3.50 12.22
N PRO A 406 2.18 3.30 13.22
CA PRO A 406 2.11 2.04 13.93
C PRO A 406 1.55 0.90 13.08
N LEU A 407 1.99 -0.31 13.38
CA LEU A 407 1.39 -1.56 12.96
C LEU A 407 0.50 -2.05 14.11
N LEU A 408 -0.73 -2.46 13.81
CA LEU A 408 -1.58 -3.08 14.82
C LEU A 408 -1.26 -4.58 14.92
N LEU A 409 -0.90 -5.02 16.12
CA LEU A 409 -0.61 -6.42 16.44
C LEU A 409 -1.53 -6.92 17.55
N ASN A 410 -1.71 -8.24 17.59
CA ASN A 410 -2.27 -8.91 18.75
C ASN A 410 -1.12 -9.47 19.60
N VAL A 411 -0.92 -8.91 20.79
CA VAL A 411 0.10 -9.36 21.76
C VAL A 411 -0.60 -9.70 23.07
N SER A 412 -0.54 -10.96 23.50
CA SER A 412 -1.25 -11.43 24.69
C SER A 412 -2.75 -11.11 24.69
N SER A 413 -3.43 -11.33 23.55
CA SER A 413 -4.84 -11.06 23.32
C SER A 413 -5.25 -9.59 23.45
N GLU A 414 -4.29 -8.67 23.48
CA GLU A 414 -4.49 -7.23 23.53
C GLU A 414 -4.11 -6.58 22.19
N PRO A 415 -4.92 -5.61 21.71
CA PRO A 415 -4.52 -4.78 20.58
C PRO A 415 -3.37 -3.86 20.99
N THR A 416 -2.28 -3.95 20.22
CA THR A 416 -1.01 -3.29 20.51
C THR A 416 -0.48 -2.58 19.27
N TYR A 417 -0.12 -1.31 19.42
CA TYR A 417 0.61 -0.58 18.40
C TYR A 417 2.10 -0.90 18.49
N PHE A 418 2.65 -1.46 17.43
CA PHE A 418 4.09 -1.66 17.27
C PHE A 418 4.68 -0.61 16.34
N MET A 419 5.81 -0.02 16.74
CA MET A 419 6.46 1.05 16.00
C MET A 419 7.98 0.85 15.99
N ALA A 420 8.61 1.20 14.88
CA ALA A 420 10.06 1.38 14.82
C ALA A 420 10.38 2.85 15.14
N LEU A 421 11.36 3.06 16.01
CA LEU A 421 11.87 4.37 16.40
C LEU A 421 13.20 4.63 15.67
N LYS A 422 13.26 5.75 14.96
CA LYS A 422 14.36 6.10 14.07
C LYS A 422 15.13 7.32 14.55
N ASP A 423 16.43 7.32 14.30
CA ASP A 423 17.21 8.56 14.43
C ASP A 423 16.93 9.55 13.29
N ASN A 424 17.49 10.75 13.40
CA ASN A 424 17.36 11.79 12.37
C ASN A 424 18.02 11.43 11.02
N ALA A 425 18.81 10.35 10.95
CA ALA A 425 19.33 9.80 9.70
C ALA A 425 18.35 8.78 9.05
N GLY A 426 17.24 8.47 9.72
CA GLY A 426 16.23 7.52 9.27
C GLY A 426 16.62 6.06 9.50
N LEU A 427 17.60 5.79 10.36
CA LEU A 427 17.99 4.44 10.74
C LEU A 427 17.14 3.98 11.92
N VAL A 428 16.60 2.75 11.85
CA VAL A 428 15.91 2.12 12.98
C VAL A 428 16.92 1.88 14.11
N LYS A 429 16.59 2.33 15.31
CA LYS A 429 17.46 2.23 16.50
C LYS A 429 16.82 1.45 17.65
N MET A 430 15.50 1.47 17.71
CA MET A 430 14.72 0.94 18.83
C MET A 430 13.31 0.61 18.33
N TYR A 431 12.59 -0.19 19.09
CA TYR A 431 11.19 -0.52 18.87
C TYR A 431 10.35 -0.09 20.06
N ALA A 432 9.07 0.18 19.83
CA ALA A 432 8.10 0.50 20.86
C ALA A 432 6.82 -0.31 20.68
N MET A 433 6.23 -0.70 21.80
CA MET A 433 4.89 -1.30 21.87
C MET A 433 4.02 -0.47 22.80
N VAL A 434 2.87 -0.03 22.31
CA VAL A 434 1.92 0.80 23.05
C VAL A 434 0.57 0.10 23.09
N ASN A 435 -0.01 -0.07 24.28
CA ASN A 435 -1.35 -0.65 24.39
C ASN A 435 -2.40 0.32 23.84
N VAL A 436 -3.28 -0.17 22.95
CA VAL A 436 -4.28 0.69 22.29
C VAL A 436 -5.25 1.29 23.31
N ARG A 437 -5.72 0.49 24.28
CA ARG A 437 -6.71 0.92 25.29
C ARG A 437 -6.09 1.81 26.38
N GLN A 438 -4.85 1.54 26.75
CA GLN A 438 -4.09 2.22 27.80
C GLN A 438 -2.75 2.72 27.24
N TYR A 439 -2.79 3.77 26.43
CA TYR A 439 -1.62 4.28 25.68
C TYR A 439 -0.49 4.86 26.54
N ASN A 440 -0.71 5.00 27.85
CA ASN A 440 0.33 5.28 28.82
C ASN A 440 1.20 4.05 29.14
N ILE A 441 0.76 2.85 28.78
CA ILE A 441 1.54 1.61 28.84
C ILE A 441 2.37 1.53 27.57
N VAL A 442 3.65 1.89 27.70
CA VAL A 442 4.61 1.92 26.62
C VAL A 442 5.85 1.13 27.01
N ALA A 443 6.15 0.12 26.22
CA ALA A 443 7.42 -0.60 26.28
C ALA A 443 8.35 -0.13 25.18
N THR A 444 9.65 -0.19 25.43
CA THR A 444 10.68 0.05 24.42
C THR A 444 11.79 -0.98 24.54
N GLY A 445 12.44 -1.33 23.43
CA GLY A 445 13.53 -2.30 23.41
C GLY A 445 14.43 -2.10 22.18
N GLN A 446 15.71 -2.46 22.28
CA GLN A 446 16.63 -2.34 21.14
C GLN A 446 16.35 -3.42 20.09
N THR A 447 15.79 -4.55 20.52
CA THR A 447 15.27 -5.60 19.66
C THR A 447 13.75 -5.75 19.84
N VAL A 448 13.07 -6.34 18.85
CA VAL A 448 11.63 -6.61 18.91
C VAL A 448 11.29 -7.51 20.11
N MET A 449 12.09 -8.55 20.32
CA MET A 449 11.94 -9.49 21.43
C MET A 449 12.09 -8.81 22.80
N GLU A 450 13.09 -7.94 22.98
CA GLU A 450 13.24 -7.17 24.22
C GLU A 450 12.03 -6.27 24.47
N CYS A 451 11.53 -5.63 23.42
CA CYS A 451 10.37 -4.74 23.49
C CYS A 451 9.09 -5.51 23.87
N GLU A 452 8.85 -6.66 23.25
CA GLU A 452 7.70 -7.53 23.53
C GLU A 452 7.72 -8.03 24.98
N ARG A 453 8.86 -8.56 25.43
CA ARG A 453 9.01 -9.04 26.80
C ARG A 453 8.76 -7.95 27.84
N GLU A 454 9.28 -6.75 27.59
CA GLU A 454 9.02 -5.60 28.45
C GLU A 454 7.55 -5.19 28.42
N TYR A 455 6.91 -5.26 27.26
CA TYR A 455 5.49 -4.98 27.10
C TYR A 455 4.62 -5.96 27.89
N GLU A 456 4.84 -7.26 27.75
CA GLU A 456 4.10 -8.29 28.50
C GLU A 456 4.29 -8.16 30.02
N ARG A 457 5.51 -7.80 30.45
CA ARG A 457 5.80 -7.47 31.85
C ARG A 457 4.94 -6.29 32.33
N LEU A 458 4.83 -5.24 31.52
CA LEU A 458 3.99 -4.08 31.84
C LEU A 458 2.50 -4.44 31.83
N LEU A 459 2.02 -5.26 30.89
CA LEU A 459 0.63 -5.74 30.87
C LEU A 459 0.28 -6.50 32.16
N THR A 460 1.18 -7.38 32.60
CA THR A 460 1.03 -8.15 33.84
C THR A 460 1.03 -7.24 35.07
N GLN A 461 1.96 -6.27 35.12
CA GLN A 461 2.05 -5.32 36.24
C GLN A 461 0.83 -4.42 36.37
N ASN A 462 0.21 -4.07 35.24
CA ASN A 462 -1.03 -3.29 35.21
C ASN A 462 -2.29 -4.16 35.35
N GLY A 463 -2.14 -5.46 35.57
CA GLY A 463 -3.26 -6.40 35.78
C GLY A 463 -4.15 -6.61 34.56
N ILE A 464 -3.63 -6.32 33.35
CA ILE A 464 -4.35 -6.52 32.09
C ILE A 464 -4.32 -8.00 31.73
N THR A 465 -3.15 -8.63 31.85
CA THR A 465 -2.96 -10.06 31.63
C THR A 465 -2.66 -10.76 32.96
N THR A 466 -3.17 -11.98 33.12
CA THR A 466 -3.03 -12.78 34.36
C THR A 466 -2.01 -13.91 34.22
N THR A 467 -1.56 -14.17 33.00
CA THR A 467 -0.59 -15.20 32.68
C THR A 467 0.64 -14.47 32.13
N PRO A 468 1.82 -14.54 32.78
CA PRO A 468 3.03 -14.29 32.04
C PRO A 468 3.02 -15.30 30.88
N ALA A 469 3.23 -14.85 29.64
CA ALA A 469 3.37 -15.75 28.51
C ALA A 469 4.39 -16.83 28.93
N ARG A 470 3.92 -18.08 29.04
CA ARG A 470 4.86 -19.19 29.22
C ARG A 470 5.56 -19.31 27.88
N PRO A 471 6.88 -19.11 27.81
CA PRO A 471 7.54 -19.13 26.53
C PRO A 471 7.43 -20.52 25.90
N ASP A 472 7.26 -20.55 24.58
CA ASP A 472 6.83 -21.73 23.81
C ASP A 472 7.81 -22.92 23.86
N ASN A 473 8.99 -22.77 24.50
CA ASN A 473 10.02 -23.80 24.67
C ASN A 473 10.51 -23.93 26.12
N GLU A 474 9.65 -24.39 27.04
CA GLU A 474 10.04 -24.75 28.41
C GLU A 474 10.83 -26.07 28.45
N ILE A 475 12.08 -26.00 28.90
CA ILE A 475 12.94 -27.15 29.17
C ILE A 475 13.20 -27.22 30.67
N THR A 476 12.57 -28.20 31.33
CA THR A 476 12.80 -28.44 32.76
C THR A 476 13.87 -29.52 32.96
N GLY A 477 14.82 -29.28 33.85
CA GLY A 477 15.81 -30.27 34.23
C GLY A 477 16.52 -29.94 35.54
N ARG A 478 17.39 -30.84 35.98
CA ARG A 478 18.31 -30.57 37.08
C ARG A 478 19.65 -30.11 36.52
N VAL A 479 20.23 -29.06 37.10
CA VAL A 479 21.52 -28.52 36.65
C VAL A 479 22.63 -29.49 37.05
N GLN A 480 23.33 -30.03 36.05
CA GLN A 480 24.48 -30.92 36.21
C GLN A 480 25.81 -30.16 36.28
N ASP A 481 25.97 -29.10 35.47
CA ASP A 481 27.19 -28.30 35.41
C ASP A 481 26.85 -26.83 35.11
N VAL A 482 27.61 -25.91 35.68
CA VAL A 482 27.49 -24.45 35.47
C VAL A 482 28.86 -23.90 35.09
N ARG A 483 28.93 -23.16 33.99
CA ARG A 483 30.14 -22.43 33.59
C ARG A 483 29.81 -20.97 33.34
N THR A 484 30.83 -20.11 33.42
CA THR A 484 30.67 -18.69 33.16
C THR A 484 31.76 -18.20 32.21
N ALA A 485 31.41 -17.21 31.39
CA ALA A 485 32.36 -16.50 30.54
C ALA A 485 31.97 -15.04 30.43
N VAL A 486 32.95 -14.16 30.23
CA VAL A 486 32.70 -12.76 29.88
C VAL A 486 32.99 -12.60 28.39
N LEU A 487 31.97 -12.23 27.62
CA LEU A 487 32.04 -12.00 26.18
C LEU A 487 31.53 -10.59 25.89
N ASP A 488 32.32 -9.78 25.18
CA ASP A 488 31.98 -8.40 24.81
C ASP A 488 31.52 -7.52 25.99
N GLY A 489 32.07 -7.77 27.17
CA GLY A 489 31.74 -7.04 28.40
C GLY A 489 30.50 -7.55 29.16
N ASN A 490 29.77 -8.52 28.61
CA ASN A 490 28.61 -9.15 29.27
C ASN A 490 28.98 -10.49 29.91
N SER A 491 28.38 -10.78 31.06
CA SER A 491 28.58 -12.06 31.76
C SER A 491 27.56 -13.09 31.25
N TYR A 492 28.05 -14.21 30.74
CA TYR A 492 27.26 -15.33 30.26
C TYR A 492 27.39 -16.53 31.20
N TYR A 493 26.28 -17.21 31.44
CA TYR A 493 26.17 -18.41 32.24
C TYR A 493 25.73 -19.57 31.35
N TYR A 494 26.41 -20.70 31.48
CA TYR A 494 26.22 -21.90 30.68
C TYR A 494 25.74 -23.02 31.60
N PHE A 495 24.58 -23.58 31.32
CA PHE A 495 23.94 -24.62 32.11
C PHE A 495 23.90 -25.92 31.32
N LYS A 496 24.36 -27.01 31.92
CA LYS A 496 24.12 -28.36 31.41
C LYS A 496 23.08 -29.05 32.27
N LEU A 497 22.02 -29.58 31.68
CA LEU A 497 20.98 -30.32 32.40
C LEU A 497 21.29 -31.83 32.43
N GLU A 498 20.88 -32.51 33.51
CA GLU A 498 20.99 -33.96 33.64
C GLU A 498 20.28 -34.69 32.48
N GLY A 499 20.98 -35.61 31.82
CA GLY A 499 20.45 -36.39 30.69
C GLY A 499 20.40 -35.63 29.35
N GLY A 500 20.85 -34.37 29.30
CA GLY A 500 20.96 -33.58 28.08
C GLY A 500 22.39 -33.52 27.53
N ASP A 501 22.51 -33.51 26.19
CA ASP A 501 23.80 -33.40 25.49
C ASP A 501 24.17 -31.96 25.09
N CYS A 502 23.24 -31.02 25.22
CA CYS A 502 23.43 -29.61 24.90
C CYS A 502 23.67 -28.75 26.15
N TRP A 503 24.21 -27.56 25.91
CA TRP A 503 24.42 -26.50 26.89
C TRP A 503 23.46 -25.35 26.62
N TYR A 504 22.90 -24.78 27.67
CA TYR A 504 22.03 -23.61 27.60
C TYR A 504 22.79 -22.37 28.03
N VAL A 505 22.78 -21.31 27.24
CA VAL A 505 23.57 -20.11 27.47
C VAL A 505 22.66 -18.93 27.75
N ILE A 506 22.82 -18.28 28.90
CA ILE A 506 22.00 -17.14 29.32
C ILE A 506 22.92 -15.98 29.70
N SER A 507 22.71 -14.81 29.11
CA SER A 507 23.38 -13.58 29.57
C SER A 507 22.76 -13.10 30.88
N ALA A 508 23.58 -12.64 31.83
CA ALA A 508 23.08 -12.00 33.05
C ALA A 508 22.25 -10.74 32.77
N SER A 509 22.43 -10.11 31.60
CA SER A 509 21.58 -9.01 31.15
C SER A 509 20.22 -9.48 30.63
N ALA A 510 20.12 -10.72 30.16
CA ALA A 510 18.86 -11.31 29.71
C ALA A 510 18.02 -11.76 30.91
N ASP A 511 18.64 -12.46 31.87
CA ASP A 511 18.01 -12.86 33.13
C ASP A 511 19.02 -12.95 34.27
N GLN A 512 18.82 -12.13 35.30
CA GLN A 512 19.70 -12.09 36.48
C GLN A 512 19.59 -13.36 37.34
N THR A 513 18.50 -14.11 37.21
CA THR A 513 18.31 -15.39 37.92
C THR A 513 19.40 -16.40 37.55
N ALA A 514 19.95 -16.31 36.34
CA ALA A 514 21.09 -17.11 35.90
C ALA A 514 22.32 -16.99 36.82
N VAL A 515 22.50 -15.84 37.46
CA VAL A 515 23.65 -15.56 38.35
C VAL A 515 23.60 -16.39 39.64
N ILE A 516 22.40 -16.76 40.08
CA ILE A 516 22.18 -17.43 41.37
C ILE A 516 21.90 -18.93 41.25
N VAL A 517 21.82 -19.47 40.02
CA VAL A 517 21.60 -20.89 39.77
C VAL A 517 22.84 -21.71 40.09
N SER A 518 22.65 -22.80 40.83
CA SER A 518 23.70 -23.70 41.27
C SER A 518 23.53 -25.13 40.73
N VAL A 519 24.62 -25.90 40.71
CA VAL A 519 24.58 -27.34 40.40
C VAL A 519 23.65 -28.05 41.40
N GLY A 520 22.72 -28.84 40.88
CA GLY A 520 21.71 -29.58 41.65
C GLY A 520 20.35 -28.90 41.73
N ASP A 521 20.26 -27.61 41.39
CA ASP A 521 18.99 -26.89 41.32
C ASP A 521 18.11 -27.47 40.22
N ARG A 522 16.81 -27.53 40.50
CA ARG A 522 15.84 -27.85 39.47
C ARG A 522 15.46 -26.53 38.80
N VAL A 523 15.63 -26.46 37.50
CA VAL A 523 15.40 -25.22 36.74
C VAL A 523 14.47 -25.47 35.57
N SER A 524 13.80 -24.41 35.15
CA SER A 524 13.08 -24.35 33.88
C SER A 524 13.74 -23.29 33.04
N ILE A 525 14.28 -23.69 31.90
CA ILE A 525 14.96 -22.84 30.94
C ILE A 525 13.98 -22.58 29.81
N TYR A 526 13.86 -21.34 29.38
CA TYR A 526 12.88 -20.93 28.39
C TYR A 526 13.54 -20.25 27.18
N ASP A 527 12.90 -20.40 26.02
CA ASP A 527 13.33 -19.85 24.72
C ASP A 527 14.75 -20.24 24.33
N ALA A 528 15.09 -21.51 24.56
CA ALA A 528 16.35 -22.07 24.10
C ALA A 528 16.30 -22.31 22.58
N ASP A 529 17.34 -21.90 21.85
CA ASP A 529 17.53 -22.27 20.43
C ASP A 529 17.30 -23.78 20.20
N GLU A 530 16.63 -24.16 19.11
CA GLU A 530 16.25 -25.56 18.86
C GLU A 530 17.41 -26.43 18.37
N GLU A 531 18.42 -25.83 17.74
CA GLU A 531 19.55 -26.51 17.11
C GLU A 531 20.91 -26.11 17.71
N GLY A 532 21.87 -27.03 17.66
CA GLY A 532 23.25 -26.80 18.13
C GLY A 532 23.57 -27.37 19.52
N GLN A 533 24.87 -27.43 19.81
CA GLN A 533 25.42 -27.92 21.08
C GLN A 533 25.41 -26.84 22.18
N LEU A 534 25.42 -25.57 21.78
CA LEU A 534 25.18 -24.40 22.63
C LEU A 534 23.88 -23.78 22.16
N ARG A 535 22.88 -23.77 23.02
CA ARG A 535 21.56 -23.21 22.77
C ARG A 535 21.42 -21.95 23.59
N THR A 536 21.30 -20.81 22.94
CA THR A 536 21.08 -19.55 23.65
C THR A 536 19.67 -19.58 24.21
N ALA A 537 19.52 -19.30 25.49
CA ALA A 537 18.24 -19.22 26.19
C ALA A 537 18.08 -17.84 26.83
N GLN A 538 16.84 -17.40 26.99
CA GLN A 538 16.57 -16.01 27.40
C GLN A 538 16.21 -15.88 28.88
N SER A 539 15.65 -16.94 29.50
CA SER A 539 15.33 -16.92 30.92
C SER A 539 15.49 -18.29 31.58
N ILE A 540 15.65 -18.24 32.90
CA ILE A 540 15.77 -19.41 33.76
C ILE A 540 15.07 -19.17 35.09
N GLU A 541 14.24 -20.13 35.49
CA GLU A 541 13.54 -20.11 36.76
C GLU A 541 14.02 -21.27 37.62
N VAL A 542 14.36 -20.99 38.87
CA VAL A 542 14.68 -22.02 39.87
C VAL A 542 13.37 -22.51 40.50
N LYS A 543 13.11 -23.82 40.42
CA LYS A 543 11.90 -24.49 40.93
C LYS A 543 12.06 -25.05 42.34
#